data_AF-A0A529CFD3-F1
#
_entry.id   AF-A0A529CFD3-F1
#
_cell.length_a   1.000
_cell.length_b   1.000
_cell.length_c   1.000
_cell.angle_alpha   90.00
_cell.angle_beta   90.00
_cell.angle_gamma   90.00
#
_symmetry.space_group_name_H-M   'P 1'
#
loop_
_entity.id
_entity.type
_entity.pdbx_description
1 polymer ?
#
loop_
_entity_poly.entity_id
_entity_poly.type
_entity_poly.pdbx_seq_one_letter_code
_entity_poly.pdbx_strand_id
1 'polypeptide(L)'
;MNPPILEGDPSDPRRKALNPGLKFLLELGPGLVFFFTTIRGAWLVGKFPILSHIGEPILIATAFFMVATALSLSVSWILTRSWPIMPLVSAIVVFVFGALALWLQDKTFAFMKPTIINSLFGITLLGGLAFGRSLLGYVFDSAFNLDAEGWRKLTFRWGLFFLFLAALNEVVWRNFSEEAWLYFKVWGTIPITLVFTLSQMPLILRHSLEDKTGKEEKAGK
;
A
#
# COMPACT_ATOMS: atom_id res chain seq x y z
N MET A 1 -33.56 8.58 7.33
CA MET A 1 -32.31 7.91 7.76
C MET A 1 -31.25 8.19 6.71
N ASN A 2 -30.18 8.91 7.05
CA ASN A 2 -29.10 9.19 6.09
C ASN A 2 -28.42 7.88 5.69
N PRO A 3 -28.14 7.67 4.39
CA PRO A 3 -27.35 6.52 3.98
C PRO A 3 -25.96 6.58 4.62
N PRO A 4 -25.40 5.44 5.06
CA PRO A 4 -24.05 5.41 5.64
C PRO A 4 -23.02 5.88 4.60
N ILE A 5 -22.09 6.72 5.05
CA ILE A 5 -21.05 7.32 4.20
C ILE A 5 -20.07 6.24 3.71
N LEU A 6 -19.84 5.21 4.52
CA LEU A 6 -18.98 4.07 4.20
C LEU A 6 -19.82 2.92 3.65
N GLU A 7 -19.28 2.22 2.65
CA GLU A 7 -19.93 1.03 2.12
C GLU A 7 -20.08 -0.05 3.22
N GLY A 8 -21.31 -0.50 3.43
CA GLY A 8 -21.65 -1.55 4.38
C GLY A 8 -21.05 -2.90 4.01
N ASP A 9 -21.20 -3.87 4.91
CA ASP A 9 -20.76 -5.25 4.74
C ASP A 9 -21.16 -5.80 3.35
N PRO A 10 -20.32 -6.62 2.67
CA PRO A 10 -20.66 -7.24 1.39
C PRO A 10 -22.03 -7.93 1.33
N SER A 11 -22.56 -8.32 2.50
CA SER A 11 -23.84 -8.98 2.73
C SER A 11 -25.05 -8.04 2.85
N ASP A 12 -24.87 -6.71 2.81
CA ASP A 12 -25.96 -5.75 3.01
C ASP A 12 -26.92 -5.70 1.80
N PRO A 13 -28.20 -6.08 1.95
CA PRO A 13 -29.19 -6.04 0.87
C PRO A 13 -29.53 -4.63 0.37
N ARG A 14 -29.08 -3.56 1.04
CA ARG A 14 -29.25 -2.17 0.59
C ARG A 14 -28.15 -1.71 -0.37
N ARG A 15 -27.15 -2.55 -0.64
CA ARG A 15 -26.03 -2.23 -1.52
C ARG A 15 -26.52 -2.16 -2.97
N LYS A 16 -26.34 -1.01 -3.62
CA LYS A 16 -26.54 -0.90 -5.07
C LYS A 16 -25.48 -1.74 -5.77
N ALA A 17 -25.88 -2.88 -6.30
CA ALA A 17 -25.00 -3.74 -7.09
C ALA A 17 -24.62 -3.01 -8.39
N LEU A 18 -23.36 -2.62 -8.53
CA LEU A 18 -22.82 -2.21 -9.82
C LEU A 18 -22.81 -3.42 -10.77
N ASN A 19 -23.00 -3.17 -12.06
CA ASN A 19 -22.78 -4.20 -13.07
C ASN A 19 -21.35 -4.76 -12.93
N PRO A 20 -21.16 -6.09 -12.87
CA PRO A 20 -19.85 -6.71 -12.65
C PRO A 20 -18.76 -6.21 -13.61
N GLY A 21 -19.10 -6.01 -14.89
CA GLY A 21 -18.17 -5.46 -15.88
C GLY A 21 -17.79 -4.00 -15.64
N LEU A 22 -18.73 -3.18 -15.13
CA LEU A 22 -18.45 -1.78 -14.79
C LEU A 22 -17.55 -1.68 -13.56
N LYS A 23 -17.78 -2.52 -12.55
CA LYS A 23 -16.92 -2.61 -11.37
C LYS A 23 -15.49 -3.03 -11.77
N PHE A 24 -15.36 -4.05 -12.61
CA PHE A 24 -14.08 -4.51 -13.12
C PHE A 24 -13.35 -3.43 -13.93
N LEU A 25 -14.06 -2.69 -14.79
CA LEU A 25 -13.49 -1.58 -15.55
C LEU A 25 -13.03 -0.43 -14.65
N LEU A 26 -13.76 -0.12 -13.58
CA LEU A 26 -13.36 0.90 -12.61
C LEU A 26 -12.12 0.47 -11.81
N GLU A 27 -12.00 -0.80 -11.47
CA GLU A 27 -10.86 -1.33 -10.72
C GLU A 27 -9.59 -1.48 -11.59
N LEU A 28 -9.72 -1.96 -12.83
CA LEU A 28 -8.59 -2.12 -13.75
C LEU A 28 -8.27 -0.88 -14.60
N GLY A 29 -9.25 -0.01 -14.81
CA GLY A 29 -9.15 1.15 -15.70
C GLY A 29 -7.93 2.03 -15.40
N PRO A 30 -7.68 2.43 -14.14
CA PRO A 30 -6.48 3.18 -13.79
C PRO A 30 -5.19 2.44 -14.14
N GLY A 31 -5.10 1.14 -13.84
CA GLY A 31 -3.93 0.32 -14.17
C GLY A 31 -3.70 0.21 -15.68
N LEU A 32 -4.75 0.09 -16.48
CA LEU A 32 -4.67 0.07 -17.94
C LEU A 32 -4.17 1.41 -18.50
N VAL A 33 -4.65 2.53 -17.94
CA VAL A 33 -4.16 3.86 -18.30
C VAL A 33 -2.67 3.99 -17.97
N PHE A 34 -2.25 3.59 -16.78
CA PHE A 34 -0.84 3.60 -16.39
C PHE A 34 0.03 2.79 -17.36
N PHE A 35 -0.39 1.57 -17.67
CA PHE A 35 0.35 0.66 -18.54
C PHE A 35 0.44 1.21 -19.97
N PHE A 36 -0.67 1.71 -20.51
CA PHE A 36 -0.70 2.32 -21.84
C PHE A 36 0.22 3.54 -21.92
N THR A 37 0.15 4.45 -20.95
CA THR A 37 0.98 5.66 -20.93
C THR A 37 2.46 5.33 -20.71
N THR A 38 2.78 4.25 -19.99
CA THR A 38 4.17 3.79 -19.84
C THR A 38 4.73 3.27 -21.17
N ILE A 39 4.00 2.41 -21.87
CA ILE A 39 4.46 1.83 -23.15
C ILE A 39 4.51 2.89 -24.26
N ARG A 40 3.55 3.82 -24.28
CA ARG A 40 3.41 4.83 -25.33
C ARG A 40 3.90 6.21 -24.89
N GLY A 41 4.61 6.32 -23.78
CA GLY A 41 4.99 7.61 -23.19
C GLY A 41 5.82 8.48 -24.13
N ALA A 42 6.82 7.91 -24.82
CA ALA A 42 7.62 8.63 -25.80
C ALA A 42 6.79 9.17 -26.98
N TRP A 43 5.82 8.39 -27.44
CA TRP A 43 4.89 8.82 -28.49
C TRP A 43 3.94 9.93 -28.00
N LEU A 44 3.47 9.85 -26.75
CA LEU A 44 2.64 10.88 -26.12
C LEU A 44 3.39 12.20 -25.99
N VAL A 45 4.65 12.16 -25.53
CA VAL A 45 5.49 13.36 -25.42
C VAL A 45 5.76 13.98 -26.79
N GLY A 46 5.97 13.17 -27.82
CA GLY A 46 6.13 13.65 -29.20
C GLY A 46 4.88 14.34 -29.77
N LYS A 47 3.67 13.91 -29.35
CA LYS A 47 2.40 14.55 -29.74
C LYS A 47 1.99 15.74 -28.88
N PHE A 48 2.30 15.69 -27.58
CA PHE A 48 1.96 16.70 -26.61
C PHE A 48 3.22 17.16 -25.88
N PRO A 49 3.93 18.17 -26.42
CA PRO A 49 5.19 18.66 -25.85
C PRO A 49 5.04 19.12 -24.41
N ILE A 50 3.84 19.56 -24.01
CA ILE A 50 3.55 20.01 -22.65
C ILE A 50 3.77 18.92 -21.59
N LEU A 51 3.67 17.64 -21.99
CA LEU A 51 3.92 16.50 -21.10
C LEU A 51 5.39 16.35 -20.73
N SER A 52 6.32 16.86 -21.55
CA SER A 52 7.75 16.84 -21.24
C SER A 52 8.10 17.65 -19.99
N HIS A 53 7.29 18.65 -19.63
CA HIS A 53 7.46 19.42 -18.40
C HIS A 53 7.14 18.64 -17.13
N ILE A 54 6.42 17.52 -17.24
CA ILE A 54 6.10 16.63 -16.11
C ILE A 54 7.32 15.76 -15.76
N GLY A 55 8.20 15.49 -16.72
CA GLY A 55 9.43 14.72 -16.56
C GLY A 55 9.46 13.47 -17.42
N GLU A 56 10.10 12.42 -16.91
CA GLU A 56 10.26 11.17 -17.65
C GLU A 56 8.91 10.50 -17.99
N PRO A 57 8.86 9.65 -19.05
CA PRO A 57 7.67 8.90 -19.43
C PRO A 57 6.96 8.16 -18.28
N ILE A 58 7.73 7.67 -17.30
CA ILE A 58 7.21 6.98 -16.12
C ILE A 58 6.48 7.93 -15.15
N LEU A 59 6.94 9.18 -15.04
CA LEU A 59 6.30 10.21 -14.23
C LEU A 59 5.02 10.69 -14.89
N ILE A 60 5.03 10.85 -16.22
CA ILE A 60 3.81 11.11 -17.00
C ILE A 60 2.80 9.98 -16.79
N ALA A 61 3.23 8.71 -16.89
CA ALA A 61 2.35 7.58 -16.63
C ALA A 61 1.77 7.61 -15.22
N THR A 62 2.57 7.97 -14.22
CA THR A 62 2.15 8.12 -12.82
C THR A 62 1.12 9.24 -12.65
N ALA A 63 1.30 10.39 -13.28
CA ALA A 63 0.32 11.48 -13.26
C ALA A 63 -1.02 11.06 -13.87
N PHE A 64 -0.99 10.40 -15.03
CA PHE A 64 -2.20 9.88 -15.68
C PHE A 64 -2.89 8.81 -14.82
N PHE A 65 -2.12 7.97 -14.15
CA PHE A 65 -2.65 6.97 -13.23
C PHE A 65 -3.35 7.58 -12.02
N MET A 66 -2.79 8.63 -11.42
CA MET A 66 -3.44 9.36 -10.33
C MET A 66 -4.76 9.98 -10.78
N VAL A 67 -4.77 10.65 -11.94
CA VAL A 67 -5.98 11.26 -12.52
C VAL A 67 -7.04 10.19 -12.80
N ALA A 68 -6.65 9.08 -13.44
CA ALA A 68 -7.56 7.97 -13.73
C ALA A 68 -8.11 7.33 -12.45
N THR A 69 -7.29 7.21 -11.40
CA THR A 69 -7.71 6.70 -10.09
C THR A 69 -8.71 7.63 -9.43
N ALA A 70 -8.47 8.96 -9.42
CA ALA A 70 -9.45 9.92 -8.92
C ALA A 70 -10.76 9.88 -9.68
N LEU A 71 -10.71 9.80 -11.01
CA LEU A 71 -11.91 9.72 -11.85
C LEU A 71 -12.69 8.42 -11.57
N SER A 72 -12.00 7.29 -11.50
CA SER A 72 -12.63 6.00 -11.19
C SER A 72 -13.31 6.03 -9.81
N LEU A 73 -12.62 6.57 -8.80
CA LEU A 73 -13.17 6.70 -7.44
C LEU A 73 -14.38 7.66 -7.40
N SER A 74 -14.31 8.78 -8.12
CA SER A 74 -15.40 9.76 -8.22
C SER A 74 -16.63 9.19 -8.93
N VAL A 75 -16.43 8.48 -10.05
CA VAL A 75 -17.51 7.80 -10.78
C VAL A 75 -18.11 6.69 -9.93
N SER A 76 -17.28 5.90 -9.25
CA SER A 76 -17.73 4.87 -8.31
C SER A 76 -18.61 5.50 -7.23
N TRP A 77 -18.16 6.58 -6.59
CA TRP A 77 -18.92 7.29 -5.57
C TRP A 77 -20.26 7.85 -6.06
N ILE A 78 -20.31 8.43 -7.28
CA ILE A 78 -21.56 8.94 -7.87
C ILE A 78 -22.57 7.80 -8.10
N LEU A 79 -22.09 6.63 -8.52
CA LEU A 79 -22.94 5.48 -8.85
C LEU A 79 -23.40 4.69 -7.62
N THR A 80 -22.50 4.43 -6.67
CA THR A 80 -22.81 3.63 -5.46
C THR A 80 -23.33 4.49 -4.31
N ARG A 81 -23.05 5.81 -4.30
CA ARG A 81 -23.28 6.73 -3.16
C ARG A 81 -22.66 6.25 -1.83
N SER A 82 -21.72 5.31 -1.90
CA SER A 82 -20.99 4.76 -0.77
C SER A 82 -19.52 4.66 -1.15
N TRP A 83 -18.62 4.92 -0.21
CA TRP A 83 -17.19 4.82 -0.46
C TRP A 83 -16.71 3.37 -0.32
N PRO A 84 -16.26 2.72 -1.41
CA PRO A 84 -15.71 1.38 -1.33
C PRO A 84 -14.34 1.44 -0.65
N ILE A 85 -14.24 0.86 0.55
CA ILE A 85 -13.07 1.02 1.44
C ILE A 85 -11.78 0.52 0.76
N MET A 86 -11.86 -0.59 0.03
CA MET A 86 -10.70 -1.19 -0.66
C MET A 86 -10.12 -0.26 -1.75
N PRO A 87 -10.91 0.21 -2.74
CA PRO A 87 -10.45 1.23 -3.70
C PRO A 87 -10.02 2.54 -3.06
N LEU A 88 -10.65 2.97 -1.96
CA LEU A 88 -10.27 4.21 -1.27
C LEU A 88 -8.86 4.11 -0.67
N VAL A 89 -8.54 2.99 0.00
CA VAL A 89 -7.19 2.76 0.54
C VAL A 89 -6.16 2.71 -0.59
N SER A 90 -6.45 1.98 -1.67
CA SER A 90 -5.58 1.94 -2.85
C SER A 90 -5.39 3.32 -3.48
N ALA A 91 -6.45 4.12 -3.58
CA ALA A 91 -6.37 5.48 -4.10
C ALA A 91 -5.48 6.36 -3.21
N ILE A 92 -5.64 6.31 -1.89
CA ILE A 92 -4.77 7.06 -0.97
C ILE A 92 -3.31 6.68 -1.19
N VAL A 93 -3.00 5.39 -1.30
CA VAL A 93 -1.64 4.92 -1.60
C VAL A 93 -1.16 5.46 -2.95
N VAL A 94 -1.94 5.33 -4.02
CA VAL A 94 -1.58 5.83 -5.36
C VAL A 94 -1.35 7.33 -5.35
N PHE A 95 -2.20 8.10 -4.67
CA PHE A 95 -2.06 9.55 -4.59
C PHE A 95 -0.82 9.96 -3.81
N VAL A 96 -0.55 9.30 -2.69
CA VAL A 96 0.61 9.57 -1.86
C VAL A 96 1.91 9.22 -2.61
N PHE A 97 2.02 8.00 -3.15
CA PHE A 97 3.21 7.56 -3.87
C PHE A 97 3.38 8.26 -5.21
N GLY A 98 2.29 8.58 -5.89
CA GLY A 98 2.31 9.30 -7.16
C GLY A 98 2.68 10.78 -6.98
N ALA A 99 2.10 11.46 -5.99
CA ALA A 99 2.51 12.82 -5.63
C ALA A 99 3.98 12.86 -5.22
N LEU A 100 4.44 11.86 -4.46
CA LEU A 100 5.84 11.68 -4.14
C LEU A 100 6.69 11.54 -5.41
N ALA A 101 6.32 10.64 -6.33
CA ALA A 101 7.07 10.43 -7.57
C ALA A 101 7.17 11.71 -8.43
N LEU A 102 6.09 12.49 -8.52
CA LEU A 102 6.06 13.75 -9.27
C LEU A 102 6.86 14.86 -8.61
N TRP A 103 6.88 14.91 -7.27
CA TRP A 103 7.57 15.95 -6.52
C TRP A 103 9.08 15.68 -6.36
N LEU A 104 9.49 14.41 -6.42
CA LEU A 104 10.86 13.96 -6.15
C LEU A 104 11.72 13.87 -7.43
N GLN A 105 12.18 15.01 -7.95
CA GLN A 105 13.13 15.04 -9.11
C GLN A 105 14.59 15.41 -8.76
N ASP A 106 14.91 15.64 -7.48
CA ASP A 106 16.24 16.13 -7.05
C ASP A 106 17.09 15.07 -6.32
N LYS A 107 18.41 15.24 -6.24
CA LYS A 107 19.36 14.30 -5.60
C LYS A 107 19.04 14.04 -4.13
N THR A 108 18.69 15.08 -3.37
CA THR A 108 18.31 14.98 -1.95
C THR A 108 17.12 14.03 -1.74
N PHE A 109 16.27 13.90 -2.75
CA PHE A 109 15.10 13.03 -2.69
C PHE A 109 15.42 11.55 -2.91
N ALA A 110 16.55 11.21 -3.53
CA ALA A 110 17.00 9.82 -3.57
C ALA A 110 17.25 9.28 -2.14
N PHE A 111 17.73 10.14 -1.24
CA PHE A 111 17.99 9.83 0.16
C PHE A 111 16.73 9.84 1.04
N MET A 112 15.78 10.74 0.78
CA MET A 112 14.52 10.83 1.54
C MET A 112 13.48 9.79 1.12
N LYS A 113 13.58 9.23 -0.10
CA LYS A 113 12.62 8.25 -0.64
C LYS A 113 12.37 7.08 0.33
N PRO A 114 13.37 6.42 0.92
CA PRO A 114 13.13 5.38 1.93
C PRO A 114 12.45 5.91 3.20
N THR A 115 12.82 7.10 3.72
CA THR A 115 12.16 7.70 4.91
C THR A 115 10.68 7.86 4.66
N ILE A 116 10.30 8.45 3.52
CA ILE A 116 8.91 8.80 3.24
C ILE A 116 8.08 7.54 3.04
N ILE A 117 8.56 6.59 2.23
CA ILE A 117 7.87 5.33 1.98
C ILE A 117 7.66 4.54 3.28
N ASN A 118 8.72 4.38 4.08
CA ASN A 118 8.63 3.65 5.34
C ASN A 118 7.74 4.38 6.35
N SER A 119 7.80 5.71 6.42
CA SER A 119 6.91 6.50 7.29
C SER A 119 5.45 6.32 6.91
N LEU A 120 5.14 6.34 5.61
CA LEU A 120 3.79 6.16 5.10
C LEU A 120 3.25 4.77 5.38
N PHE A 121 4.03 3.71 5.14
CA PHE A 121 3.64 2.35 5.50
C PHE A 121 3.44 2.22 7.01
N GLY A 122 4.36 2.75 7.82
CA GLY A 122 4.26 2.73 9.28
C GLY A 122 3.00 3.42 9.79
N ILE A 123 2.77 4.67 9.38
CA ILE A 123 1.59 5.46 9.76
C ILE A 123 0.30 4.80 9.27
N THR A 124 0.29 4.26 8.04
CA THR A 124 -0.91 3.63 7.47
C THR A 124 -1.26 2.35 8.23
N LEU A 125 -0.27 1.50 8.53
CA LEU A 125 -0.49 0.27 9.30
C LEU A 125 -0.95 0.57 10.73
N LEU A 126 -0.29 1.50 11.42
CA LEU A 126 -0.66 1.89 12.79
C LEU A 126 -2.01 2.64 12.82
N GLY A 127 -2.27 3.48 11.82
CA GLY A 127 -3.55 4.18 11.65
C GLY A 127 -4.69 3.21 11.40
N GLY A 128 -4.52 2.25 10.48
CA GLY A 128 -5.48 1.17 10.27
C GLY A 128 -5.77 0.38 11.55
N LEU A 129 -4.72 0.12 12.34
CA LEU A 129 -4.85 -0.53 13.64
C LEU A 129 -5.68 0.28 14.63
N ALA A 130 -5.54 1.62 14.63
CA ALA A 130 -6.34 2.51 15.47
C ALA A 130 -7.83 2.49 15.10
N PHE A 131 -8.16 2.21 13.83
CA PHE A 131 -9.53 1.95 13.38
C PHE A 131 -10.00 0.51 13.63
N GLY A 132 -9.22 -0.29 14.37
CA GLY A 132 -9.52 -1.69 14.68
C GLY A 132 -9.34 -2.66 13.51
N ARG A 133 -8.74 -2.22 12.40
CA ARG A 133 -8.55 -3.05 11.20
C ARG A 133 -7.08 -3.39 11.01
N SER A 134 -6.76 -4.68 10.99
CA SER A 134 -5.43 -5.15 10.64
C SER A 134 -5.24 -5.15 9.12
N LEU A 135 -4.65 -4.08 8.59
CA LEU A 135 -4.33 -3.98 7.16
C LEU A 135 -3.39 -5.09 6.70
N LEU A 136 -2.46 -5.51 7.56
CA LEU A 136 -1.57 -6.64 7.28
C LEU A 136 -2.36 -7.95 7.12
N GLY A 137 -3.39 -8.15 7.95
CA GLY A 137 -4.31 -9.28 7.82
C GLY A 137 -4.97 -9.32 6.46
N TYR A 138 -5.52 -8.21 5.98
CA TYR A 138 -6.14 -8.18 4.65
C TYR A 138 -5.19 -8.49 3.48
N VAL A 139 -3.92 -8.11 3.60
CA VAL A 139 -2.93 -8.31 2.52
C VAL A 139 -2.35 -9.72 2.54
N PHE A 140 -2.14 -10.29 3.73
CA PHE A 140 -1.44 -11.56 3.91
C PHE A 140 -2.35 -12.71 4.41
N ASP A 141 -3.67 -12.52 4.45
CA ASP A 141 -4.65 -13.54 4.84
C ASP A 141 -4.48 -14.85 4.06
N SER A 142 -4.14 -14.74 2.77
CA SER A 142 -3.92 -15.88 1.89
C SER A 142 -2.59 -16.61 2.12
N ALA A 143 -1.63 -15.97 2.79
CA ALA A 143 -0.30 -16.52 3.05
C ALA A 143 -0.18 -17.12 4.46
N PHE A 144 -0.91 -16.58 5.44
CA PHE A 144 -0.88 -17.03 6.83
C PHE A 144 -2.30 -17.05 7.44
N ASN A 145 -2.66 -18.13 8.13
CA ASN A 145 -3.89 -18.20 8.91
C ASN A 145 -3.62 -17.85 10.38
N LEU A 146 -3.78 -16.58 10.73
CA LEU A 146 -3.57 -16.08 12.10
C LEU A 146 -4.89 -15.67 12.76
N ASP A 147 -4.97 -15.79 14.10
CA ASP A 147 -6.08 -15.22 14.85
C ASP A 147 -6.08 -13.67 14.81
N ALA A 148 -7.23 -13.06 15.12
CA ALA A 148 -7.39 -11.61 15.06
C ALA A 148 -6.41 -10.84 15.97
N GLU A 149 -6.03 -11.44 17.10
CA GLU A 149 -5.06 -10.85 18.02
C GLU A 149 -3.62 -10.90 17.48
N GLY A 150 -3.25 -12.01 16.83
CA GLY A 150 -1.99 -12.20 16.12
C GLY A 150 -1.83 -11.19 15.00
N TRP A 151 -2.87 -11.01 14.18
CA TRP A 151 -2.90 -9.99 13.12
C TRP A 151 -2.72 -8.56 13.67
N ARG A 152 -3.38 -8.24 14.78
CA ARG A 152 -3.24 -6.94 15.45
C ARG A 152 -1.80 -6.71 15.93
N LYS A 153 -1.22 -7.69 16.63
CA LYS A 153 0.16 -7.62 17.14
C LYS A 153 1.19 -7.53 16.00
N LEU A 154 0.98 -8.31 14.93
CA LEU A 154 1.87 -8.33 13.78
C LEU A 154 1.82 -6.98 13.05
N THR A 155 0.63 -6.44 12.80
CA THR A 155 0.45 -5.10 12.19
C THR A 155 1.12 -4.01 13.01
N PHE A 156 0.97 -4.05 14.34
CA PHE A 156 1.62 -3.10 15.24
C PHE A 156 3.14 -3.14 15.13
N ARG A 157 3.73 -4.35 15.20
CA ARG A 157 5.18 -4.53 15.13
C ARG A 157 5.75 -4.11 13.77
N TRP A 158 5.08 -4.47 12.69
CA TRP A 158 5.46 -4.05 11.34
C TRP A 158 5.35 -2.53 11.18
N GLY A 159 4.25 -1.93 11.65
CA GLY A 159 4.08 -0.48 11.62
C GLY A 159 5.21 0.24 12.36
N LEU A 160 5.55 -0.21 13.56
CA LEU A 160 6.67 0.34 14.33
C LEU A 160 8.03 0.11 13.65
N PHE A 161 8.24 -1.07 13.06
CA PHE A 161 9.48 -1.39 12.34
C PHE A 161 9.69 -0.52 11.11
N PHE A 162 8.62 -0.23 10.35
CA PHE A 162 8.69 0.72 9.25
C PHE A 162 9.04 2.13 9.74
N LEU A 163 8.43 2.61 10.82
CA LEU A 163 8.82 3.91 11.40
C LEU A 163 10.26 3.91 11.91
N PHE A 164 10.74 2.81 12.49
CA PHE A 164 12.12 2.65 12.89
C PHE A 164 13.07 2.73 11.68
N LEU A 165 12.78 2.02 10.58
CA LEU A 165 13.57 2.11 9.36
C LEU A 165 13.54 3.51 8.74
N ALA A 166 12.42 4.23 8.85
CA ALA A 166 12.33 5.61 8.40
C ALA A 166 13.26 6.53 9.20
N ALA A 167 13.19 6.46 10.53
CA ALA A 167 14.05 7.23 11.42
C ALA A 167 15.53 6.87 11.23
N LEU A 168 15.83 5.57 11.09
CA LEU A 168 17.18 5.08 10.87
C LEU A 168 17.75 5.59 9.54
N ASN A 169 16.96 5.55 8.45
CA ASN A 169 17.37 6.13 7.18
C ASN A 169 17.64 7.63 7.35
N GLU A 170 16.75 8.36 8.02
CA GLU A 170 16.88 9.81 8.26
C GLU A 170 18.17 10.17 8.99
N VAL A 171 18.56 9.40 10.00
CA VAL A 171 19.82 9.58 10.71
C VAL A 171 21.01 9.29 9.80
N VAL A 172 20.96 8.20 9.01
CA VAL A 172 22.10 7.80 8.17
C VAL A 172 22.36 8.81 7.05
N TRP A 173 21.34 9.20 6.29
CA TRP A 173 21.60 10.09 5.14
C TRP A 173 21.93 11.53 5.55
N ARG A 174 21.52 11.98 6.75
CA ARG A 174 21.84 13.32 7.26
C ARG A 174 23.24 13.43 7.87
N ASN A 175 23.78 12.34 8.42
CA ASN A 175 25.02 12.37 9.18
C ASN A 175 26.21 11.69 8.48
N PHE A 176 25.98 10.93 7.40
CA PHE A 176 27.02 10.16 6.71
C PHE A 176 27.14 10.54 5.23
N SER A 177 28.22 10.11 4.57
CA SER A 177 28.46 10.34 3.15
C SER A 177 27.50 9.53 2.25
N GLU A 178 27.34 9.95 1.00
CA GLU A 178 26.48 9.24 0.02
C GLU A 178 26.89 7.78 -0.16
N GLU A 179 28.19 7.49 -0.18
CA GLU A 179 28.73 6.14 -0.28
C GLU A 179 28.35 5.29 0.94
N ALA A 180 28.55 5.83 2.15
CA ALA A 180 28.18 5.15 3.38
C ALA A 180 26.67 4.88 3.45
N TRP A 181 25.84 5.83 3.00
CA TRP A 181 24.39 5.63 2.88
C TRP A 181 24.04 4.54 1.87
N LEU A 182 24.70 4.48 0.71
CA LEU A 182 24.45 3.47 -0.30
C LEU A 182 24.77 2.07 0.23
N TYR A 183 25.92 1.91 0.89
CA TYR A 183 26.29 0.66 1.55
C TYR A 183 25.30 0.29 2.66
N PHE A 184 24.92 1.25 3.51
CA PHE A 184 23.93 1.01 4.56
C PHE A 184 22.57 0.61 3.99
N LYS A 185 22.12 1.28 2.92
CA LYS A 185 20.86 0.97 2.26
C LYS A 185 20.85 -0.46 1.73
N VAL A 186 21.91 -0.90 1.05
CA VAL A 186 21.95 -2.23 0.44
C VAL A 186 22.27 -3.31 1.48
N TRP A 187 23.34 -3.13 2.25
CA TRP A 187 23.88 -4.14 3.15
C TRP A 187 23.44 -4.02 4.60
N GLY A 188 22.99 -2.84 5.04
CA GLY A 188 22.46 -2.65 6.39
C GLY A 188 20.98 -3.03 6.50
N THR A 189 20.15 -2.58 5.55
CA THR A 189 18.69 -2.83 5.64
C THR A 189 18.32 -4.30 5.48
N ILE A 190 19.04 -5.07 4.65
CA ILE A 190 18.76 -6.49 4.42
C ILE A 190 18.91 -7.31 5.71
N PRO A 191 20.05 -7.31 6.43
CA PRO A 191 20.19 -8.02 7.70
C PRO A 191 19.20 -7.54 8.76
N ILE A 192 18.96 -6.23 8.87
CA ILE A 192 18.01 -5.67 9.84
C ILE A 192 16.61 -6.23 9.58
N THR A 193 16.18 -6.26 8.31
CA THR A 193 14.88 -6.79 7.90
C THR A 193 14.80 -8.29 8.11
N LEU A 194 15.89 -9.02 7.84
CA LEU A 194 15.94 -10.46 8.05
C LEU A 194 15.81 -10.81 9.53
N VAL A 195 16.59 -10.16 10.40
CA VAL A 195 16.53 -10.36 11.86
C VAL A 195 15.14 -10.00 12.38
N PHE A 196 14.57 -8.89 11.93
CA PHE A 196 13.21 -8.51 12.29
C PHE A 196 12.20 -9.57 11.86
N THR A 197 12.26 -10.04 10.60
CA THR A 197 11.34 -11.05 10.06
C THR A 197 11.43 -12.36 10.85
N LEU A 198 12.66 -12.83 11.12
CA LEU A 198 12.88 -14.02 11.95
C LEU A 198 12.34 -13.84 13.37
N SER A 199 12.46 -12.65 13.96
CA SER A 199 11.88 -12.36 15.28
C SER A 199 10.34 -12.36 15.31
N GLN A 200 9.68 -12.26 14.15
CA GLN A 200 8.22 -12.38 14.05
C GLN A 200 7.74 -13.83 13.92
N MET A 201 8.61 -14.77 13.50
CA MET A 201 8.24 -16.18 13.33
C MET A 201 7.61 -16.81 14.59
N PRO A 202 8.13 -16.61 15.82
CA PRO A 202 7.50 -17.16 17.02
C PRO A 202 6.10 -16.60 17.27
N LEU A 203 5.86 -15.34 16.91
CA LEU A 203 4.54 -14.71 17.04
C LEU A 203 3.55 -15.34 16.07
N ILE A 204 3.98 -15.54 14.82
CA ILE A 204 3.20 -16.16 13.75
C ILE A 204 2.84 -17.59 14.16
N LEU A 205 3.82 -18.40 14.58
CA LEU A 205 3.59 -19.78 15.02
C LEU A 205 2.62 -19.87 16.20
N ARG A 206 2.75 -18.98 17.19
CA ARG A 206 1.89 -18.98 18.39
C ARG A 206 0.43 -18.64 18.10
N HIS A 207 0.17 -17.85 17.07
CA HIS A 207 -1.18 -17.39 16.70
C HIS A 207 -1.68 -18.07 15.42
N SER A 208 -0.93 -19.02 14.85
CA SER A 208 -1.33 -19.77 13.67
C SER A 208 -2.48 -20.72 14.03
N LEU A 209 -3.53 -20.71 13.21
CA LEU A 209 -4.73 -21.51 13.42
C LEU A 209 -4.56 -22.97 12.94
N GLU A 210 -3.58 -23.26 12.08
CA GLU A 210 -3.29 -24.60 11.59
C GLU A 210 -2.85 -25.58 12.71
N ASP A 211 -2.25 -25.06 13.77
CA ASP A 211 -1.70 -25.88 14.87
C ASP A 211 -2.76 -26.28 15.92
N LYS A 212 -3.97 -25.69 15.86
CA LYS A 212 -5.09 -26.01 16.75
C LYS A 212 -5.96 -27.15 16.18
N THR A 213 -6.23 -27.16 14.88
CA THR A 213 -7.00 -28.24 14.23
C THR A 213 -6.28 -29.58 14.28
N GLY A 214 -4.94 -29.61 14.18
CA GLY A 214 -4.16 -30.85 14.29
C GLY A 214 -4.04 -31.43 15.71
N LYS A 215 -4.34 -30.65 16.76
CA LYS A 215 -4.34 -31.12 18.16
C LYS A 215 -5.71 -31.61 18.62
N GLU A 216 -6.79 -31.02 18.12
CA GLU A 216 -8.15 -31.50 18.41
C GLU A 216 -8.44 -32.86 17.75
N GLU A 217 -7.91 -33.11 16.56
CA GLU A 217 -8.06 -34.41 15.86
C GLU A 217 -7.30 -35.57 16.54
N LYS A 218 -6.25 -35.25 17.32
CA LYS A 218 -5.48 -36.23 18.12
C LYS A 218 -6.00 -36.42 19.55
N ALA A 219 -6.87 -35.54 20.03
CA ALA A 219 -7.50 -35.66 21.36
C ALA A 219 -8.89 -36.33 21.30
N GLY A 220 -9.45 -36.49 20.09
CA GLY A 220 -10.72 -37.18 19.83
C GLY A 220 -10.59 -38.61 19.27
N LYS A 221 -9.39 -39.19 19.27
CA LYS A 221 -9.12 -40.61 18.98
C LYS A 221 -8.51 -41.27 20.20
#